data_AF-A0A2N2AXA8-F1
#
_entry.id   AF-A0A2N2AXA8-F1
#
_cell.length_a   1.000
_cell.length_b   1.000
_cell.length_c   1.000
_cell.angle_alpha   90.00
_cell.angle_beta   90.00
_cell.angle_gamma   90.00
#
_symmetry.space_group_name_H-M   'P 1'
#
loop_
_entity.id
_entity.type
_entity.pdbx_description
1 polymer ?
#
loop_
_entity_poly.entity_id
_entity_poly.type
_entity_poly.pdbx_seq_one_letter_code
_entity_poly.pdbx_strand_id
1 'polypeptide(L)'
;MAFGLLAKTVNVSLLDSFLFSLLVFAGASQFMALDLIKAGIATGDIIIATLLLNLRHIMMSASLSVRLKESKKKWLLFIAFGITDETFAVASLKKGPLTRAFLLALQGLSYIAWVSGSVVGYLVGAVLPMTLQSSLGIGLYAMFAAILTPEIRKSLNVLILSIISGLIYFIIYYFHLLPSGWDLIGTIILSSGIGLMVLKDEEEVI
;
A
#
# COMPACT_ATOMS: atom_id res chain seq x y z
N MET A 1 0.88 -6.12 -12.70
CA MET A 1 1.88 -6.03 -13.80
C MET A 1 3.17 -5.37 -13.37
N ALA A 2 3.13 -4.15 -12.82
CA ALA A 2 4.34 -3.41 -12.43
C ALA A 2 5.29 -4.23 -11.54
N PHE A 3 4.78 -4.92 -10.51
CA PHE A 3 5.61 -5.75 -9.63
C PHE A 3 6.38 -6.84 -10.39
N GLY A 4 5.69 -7.66 -11.18
CA GLY A 4 6.35 -8.75 -11.91
C GLY A 4 7.40 -8.26 -12.91
N LEU A 5 7.14 -7.11 -13.54
CA LEU A 5 8.11 -6.48 -14.44
C LEU A 5 9.38 -6.06 -13.70
N LEU A 6 9.24 -5.43 -12.52
CA LEU A 6 10.38 -5.07 -11.68
C LEU A 6 11.06 -6.29 -11.05
N ALA A 7 10.33 -7.34 -10.70
CA ALA A 7 10.93 -8.57 -10.19
C ALA A 7 11.89 -9.18 -11.22
N LYS A 8 11.57 -9.07 -12.52
CA LYS A 8 12.45 -9.52 -13.60
C LYS A 8 13.74 -8.70 -13.68
N THR A 9 13.69 -7.39 -13.47
CA THR A 9 14.89 -6.52 -13.53
C THR A 9 15.87 -6.79 -12.39
N VAL A 10 15.38 -7.31 -11.25
CA VAL A 10 16.19 -7.70 -10.08
C VAL A 10 16.61 -9.18 -10.14
N ASN A 11 16.40 -9.87 -11.27
CA ASN A 11 16.72 -11.29 -11.46
C ASN A 11 16.05 -12.26 -10.47
N VAL A 12 14.93 -11.87 -9.87
CA VAL A 12 14.09 -12.79 -9.09
C VAL A 12 13.47 -13.82 -10.05
N SER A 13 13.36 -15.08 -9.64
CA SER A 13 12.77 -16.10 -10.51
C SER A 13 11.26 -15.87 -10.69
N LEU A 14 10.70 -16.40 -11.78
CA LEU A 14 9.25 -16.31 -12.01
C LEU A 14 8.47 -16.98 -10.87
N LEU A 15 8.96 -18.12 -10.38
CA LEU A 15 8.32 -18.87 -9.30
C LEU A 15 8.35 -18.07 -8.00
N ASP A 16 9.49 -17.48 -7.65
CA ASP A 16 9.61 -16.66 -6.44
C ASP A 16 8.75 -15.41 -6.52
N SER A 17 8.71 -14.74 -7.67
CA SER A 17 7.84 -13.58 -7.90
C SER A 17 6.35 -13.95 -7.75
N PHE A 18 5.95 -15.10 -8.32
CA PHE A 18 4.59 -15.62 -8.18
C PHE A 18 4.25 -15.95 -6.73
N LEU A 19 5.12 -16.69 -6.03
CA LEU A 19 4.92 -17.04 -4.62
C LEU A 19 4.89 -15.79 -3.73
N PHE A 20 5.73 -14.80 -4.02
CA PHE A 20 5.72 -13.54 -3.30
C PHE A 20 4.39 -12.79 -3.50
N SER A 21 3.85 -12.76 -4.73
CA SER A 21 2.51 -12.23 -5.01
C SER A 21 1.37 -13.02 -4.37
N LEU A 22 1.51 -14.34 -4.29
CA LEU A 22 0.49 -15.21 -3.71
C LEU A 22 0.43 -15.08 -2.18
N LEU A 23 1.58 -15.07 -1.52
CA LEU A 23 1.70 -15.11 -0.05
C LEU A 23 1.66 -13.72 0.58
N VAL A 24 2.29 -12.73 -0.05
CA VAL A 24 2.37 -11.35 0.47
C VAL A 24 1.52 -10.46 -0.40
N PHE A 25 0.25 -10.33 -0.04
CA PHE A 25 -0.66 -9.43 -0.73
C PHE A 25 -0.51 -7.99 -0.22
N ALA A 26 0.63 -7.38 -0.51
CA ALA A 26 0.94 -6.00 -0.13
C ALA A 26 1.89 -5.38 -1.15
N GLY A 27 1.36 -4.54 -2.04
CA GLY A 27 2.13 -3.99 -3.17
C GLY A 27 3.34 -3.17 -2.72
N ALA A 28 3.15 -2.20 -1.83
CA ALA A 28 4.26 -1.33 -1.38
C ALA A 28 5.44 -2.11 -0.78
N SER A 29 5.18 -3.14 0.03
CA SER A 29 6.24 -3.95 0.64
C SER A 29 6.92 -4.88 -0.35
N GLN A 30 6.21 -5.35 -1.37
CA GLN A 30 6.81 -6.08 -2.48
C GLN A 30 7.80 -5.22 -3.28
N PHE A 31 7.44 -3.98 -3.60
CA PHE A 31 8.35 -3.06 -4.32
C PHE A 31 9.55 -2.70 -3.45
N MET A 32 9.32 -2.33 -2.19
CA MET A 32 10.42 -2.05 -1.25
C MET A 32 11.35 -3.25 -1.09
N ALA A 33 10.81 -4.47 -1.00
CA ALA A 33 11.63 -5.67 -0.94
C ALA A 33 12.51 -5.84 -2.18
N LEU A 34 11.97 -5.61 -3.38
CA LEU A 34 12.78 -5.66 -4.61
C LEU A 34 13.91 -4.62 -4.62
N ASP A 35 13.65 -3.40 -4.15
CA ASP A 35 14.67 -2.36 -4.06
C ASP A 35 15.78 -2.73 -3.05
N LEU A 36 15.40 -3.29 -1.89
CA LEU A 36 16.35 -3.74 -0.88
C LEU A 36 17.15 -4.97 -1.33
N ILE A 37 16.52 -5.91 -2.04
CA ILE A 37 17.21 -7.06 -2.67
C ILE A 37 18.23 -6.55 -3.68
N LYS A 38 17.84 -5.59 -4.53
CA LYS A 38 18.72 -4.97 -5.51
C LYS A 38 19.90 -4.24 -4.85
N ALA A 39 19.68 -3.64 -3.70
CA ALA A 39 20.71 -2.98 -2.89
C ALA A 39 21.62 -3.95 -2.11
N GLY A 40 21.37 -5.27 -2.18
CA GLY A 40 22.18 -6.28 -1.49
C GLY A 40 21.98 -6.30 0.03
N ILE A 41 20.84 -5.79 0.52
CA ILE A 41 20.51 -5.78 1.94
C ILE A 41 20.23 -7.21 2.42
N ALA A 42 20.62 -7.51 3.66
CA ALA A 42 20.42 -8.83 4.25
C ALA A 42 18.93 -9.18 4.35
N THR A 43 18.60 -10.45 4.12
CA THR A 43 17.20 -10.93 4.11
C THR A 43 16.47 -10.65 5.41
N GLY A 44 17.16 -10.72 6.56
CA GLY A 44 16.57 -10.41 7.86
C GLY A 44 16.07 -8.95 7.96
N ASP A 45 16.85 -8.00 7.47
CA ASP A 45 16.49 -6.58 7.48
C ASP A 45 15.33 -6.30 6.53
N ILE A 46 15.27 -7.00 5.38
CA ILE A 46 14.14 -6.92 4.44
C ILE A 46 12.85 -7.40 5.10
N ILE A 47 12.91 -8.53 5.83
CA ILE A 47 11.75 -9.05 6.56
C ILE A 47 11.28 -8.06 7.61
N ILE A 48 12.19 -7.48 8.39
CA ILE A 48 11.85 -6.47 9.41
C ILE A 48 11.25 -5.23 8.75
N ALA A 49 11.88 -4.68 7.72
CA ALA A 49 11.40 -3.50 7.02
C ALA A 49 10.00 -3.72 6.42
N THR A 50 9.78 -4.85 5.73
CA THR A 50 8.47 -5.17 5.14
C THR A 50 7.40 -5.43 6.18
N LEU A 51 7.74 -6.07 7.31
CA LEU A 51 6.85 -6.24 8.45
C LEU A 51 6.43 -4.88 9.03
N LEU A 52 7.40 -4.01 9.31
CA LEU A 52 7.18 -2.66 9.83
C LEU A 52 6.30 -1.83 8.88
N LEU A 53 6.61 -1.83 7.59
CA LEU A 53 5.79 -1.19 6.56
C LEU A 53 4.35 -1.71 6.55
N ASN A 54 4.16 -3.02 6.71
CA ASN A 54 2.83 -3.64 6.67
C ASN A 54 2.01 -3.40 7.96
N LEU A 55 2.60 -2.91 9.06
CA LEU A 55 1.84 -2.58 10.28
C LEU A 55 0.71 -1.57 10.03
N ARG A 56 0.82 -0.72 9.00
CA ARG A 56 -0.25 0.20 8.59
C ARG A 56 -1.55 -0.53 8.21
N HIS A 57 -1.49 -1.81 7.80
CA HIS A 57 -2.67 -2.61 7.54
C HIS A 57 -3.50 -2.84 8.80
N ILE A 58 -2.89 -2.83 9.99
CA ILE A 58 -3.60 -2.89 11.27
C ILE A 58 -4.45 -1.63 11.45
N MET A 59 -3.89 -0.45 11.18
CA MET A 59 -4.61 0.82 11.30
C MET A 59 -5.74 0.91 10.27
N MET A 60 -5.49 0.50 9.02
CA MET A 60 -6.53 0.43 7.98
C MET A 60 -7.65 -0.55 8.37
N SER A 61 -7.29 -1.71 8.91
CA SER A 61 -8.27 -2.69 9.40
C SER A 61 -9.11 -2.16 10.55
N ALA A 62 -8.49 -1.47 11.51
CA ALA A 62 -9.19 -0.84 12.62
C ALA A 62 -10.20 0.21 12.12
N SER A 63 -9.79 1.09 11.19
CA SER A 63 -10.66 2.10 10.57
C SER A 63 -11.88 1.47 9.85
N LEU A 64 -11.66 0.45 9.04
CA LEU A 64 -12.76 -0.23 8.33
C LEU A 64 -13.65 -1.06 9.27
N SER A 65 -13.11 -1.56 10.38
CA SER A 65 -13.87 -2.41 11.32
C SER A 65 -15.07 -1.69 11.94
N VAL A 66 -14.95 -0.38 12.20
CA VAL A 66 -16.04 0.45 12.74
C VAL A 66 -17.21 0.56 11.77
N ARG A 67 -16.93 0.48 10.46
CA ARG A 67 -17.92 0.61 9.39
C ARG A 67 -18.44 -0.74 8.90
N LEU A 68 -17.85 -1.83 9.35
CA LEU A 68 -18.21 -3.19 8.92
C LEU A 68 -19.46 -3.66 9.65
N LYS A 69 -20.56 -3.89 8.90
CA LYS A 69 -21.74 -4.57 9.46
C LYS A 69 -21.39 -5.99 9.86
N GLU A 70 -21.99 -6.47 10.97
CA GLU A 70 -21.68 -7.75 11.62
C GLU A 70 -21.23 -8.85 10.64
N SER A 71 -20.01 -9.34 10.86
CA SER A 71 -19.41 -10.42 10.09
C SER A 71 -18.99 -11.54 11.02
N LYS A 72 -19.23 -12.79 10.60
CA LYS A 72 -18.80 -13.97 11.38
C LYS A 72 -17.28 -13.94 11.52
N LYS A 73 -16.73 -14.27 12.70
CA LYS A 73 -15.29 -14.26 13.00
C LYS A 73 -14.42 -14.92 11.92
N LYS A 74 -14.89 -16.01 11.31
CA LYS A 74 -14.18 -16.71 10.23
C LYS A 74 -13.88 -15.84 8.99
N TRP A 75 -14.74 -14.88 8.67
CA TRP A 75 -14.58 -14.01 7.51
C TRP A 75 -13.66 -12.83 7.79
N LEU A 76 -13.43 -12.48 9.06
CA LEU A 76 -12.54 -11.40 9.44
C LEU A 76 -11.10 -11.69 9.02
N LEU A 77 -10.66 -12.94 9.05
CA LEU A 77 -9.33 -13.33 8.59
C LEU A 77 -9.13 -13.03 7.09
N PHE A 78 -10.10 -13.42 6.26
CA PHE A 78 -10.06 -13.14 4.81
C PHE A 78 -10.17 -11.63 4.52
N ILE A 79 -11.04 -10.93 5.24
CA ILE A 79 -11.18 -9.48 5.10
C ILE A 79 -9.89 -8.78 5.50
N ALA A 80 -9.25 -9.18 6.61
CA ALA A 80 -7.99 -8.62 7.07
C ALA A 80 -6.84 -8.88 6.10
N PHE A 81 -6.75 -10.10 5.56
CA PHE A 81 -5.75 -10.45 4.55
C PHE A 81 -5.90 -9.62 3.27
N GLY A 82 -7.14 -9.39 2.84
CA GLY A 82 -7.42 -8.65 1.61
C GLY A 82 -7.28 -7.13 1.72
N ILE A 83 -6.97 -6.57 2.90
CA ILE A 83 -6.80 -5.12 3.06
C ILE A 83 -5.44 -4.70 2.50
N THR A 84 -5.49 -3.84 1.49
CA THR A 84 -4.37 -3.17 0.83
C THR A 84 -4.70 -1.69 0.67
N ASP A 85 -3.73 -0.89 0.23
CA ASP A 85 -3.93 0.55 0.00
C ASP A 85 -5.08 0.81 -1.00
N GLU A 86 -5.17 0.01 -2.06
CA GLU A 86 -6.17 0.15 -3.12
C GLU A 86 -7.57 -0.25 -2.63
N THR A 87 -7.67 -1.40 -1.97
CA THR A 87 -8.95 -1.90 -1.47
C THR A 87 -9.47 -1.05 -0.32
N PHE A 88 -8.57 -0.53 0.52
CA PHE A 88 -8.88 0.45 1.55
C PHE A 88 -9.38 1.77 0.96
N ALA A 89 -8.68 2.34 -0.03
CA ALA A 89 -9.11 3.58 -0.67
C ALA A 89 -10.51 3.46 -1.28
N VAL A 90 -10.78 2.37 -2.02
CA VAL A 90 -12.10 2.12 -2.61
C VAL A 90 -13.17 1.89 -1.54
N ALA A 91 -12.85 1.18 -0.46
CA ALA A 91 -13.79 0.99 0.66
C ALA A 91 -14.06 2.30 1.43
N SER A 92 -13.07 3.17 1.55
CA SER A 92 -13.19 4.50 2.18
C SER A 92 -14.05 5.46 1.36
N LEU A 93 -14.03 5.35 0.03
CA LEU A 93 -14.90 6.11 -0.89
C LEU A 93 -16.38 5.74 -0.79
N LYS A 94 -16.69 4.48 -0.43
CA LYS A 94 -18.08 4.02 -0.33
C LYS A 94 -18.77 4.71 0.84
N LYS A 95 -19.91 5.35 0.61
CA LYS A 95 -20.73 5.92 1.70
C LYS A 95 -21.53 4.83 2.44
N GLY A 96 -21.70 5.00 3.74
CA GLY A 96 -22.49 4.09 4.58
C GLY A 96 -21.76 2.81 5.03
N PRO A 97 -22.50 1.82 5.55
CA PRO A 97 -21.92 0.60 6.12
C PRO A 97 -21.31 -0.31 5.04
N LEU A 98 -20.18 -0.92 5.36
CA LEU A 98 -19.52 -1.89 4.52
C LEU A 98 -20.12 -3.27 4.76
N THR A 99 -20.52 -3.94 3.67
CA THR A 99 -21.03 -5.31 3.71
C THR A 99 -19.91 -6.30 3.43
N ARG A 100 -19.95 -7.46 4.07
CA ARG A 100 -19.00 -8.56 3.85
C ARG A 100 -18.86 -8.93 2.37
N ALA A 101 -19.98 -8.97 1.64
CA ALA A 101 -20.00 -9.41 0.24
C ALA A 101 -19.27 -8.40 -0.66
N PHE A 102 -19.45 -7.11 -0.37
CA PHE A 102 -18.74 -6.06 -1.09
C PHE A 102 -17.23 -6.13 -0.87
N LEU A 103 -16.77 -6.28 0.38
CA LEU A 103 -15.35 -6.35 0.69
C LEU A 103 -14.71 -7.60 0.07
N LEU A 104 -15.32 -8.78 0.23
CA LEU A 104 -14.77 -10.02 -0.32
C LEU A 104 -14.73 -9.99 -1.85
N ALA A 105 -15.73 -9.40 -2.52
CA ALA A 105 -15.71 -9.25 -3.97
C ALA A 105 -14.59 -8.29 -4.42
N LEU A 106 -14.50 -7.10 -3.78
CA LEU A 106 -13.46 -6.12 -4.06
C LEU A 106 -12.06 -6.73 -3.91
N GLN A 107 -11.80 -7.34 -2.75
CA GLN A 107 -10.52 -7.94 -2.41
C GLN A 107 -10.19 -9.14 -3.29
N GLY A 108 -11.18 -10.00 -3.58
CA GLY A 108 -11.01 -11.16 -4.44
C GLY A 108 -10.64 -10.78 -5.88
N LEU A 109 -11.33 -9.80 -6.47
CA LEU A 109 -10.97 -9.29 -7.79
C LEU A 109 -9.59 -8.63 -7.79
N SER A 110 -9.30 -7.78 -6.78
CA SER A 110 -7.98 -7.15 -6.64
C SER A 110 -6.86 -8.17 -6.50
N TYR A 111 -7.06 -9.24 -5.72
CA TYR A 111 -6.08 -10.29 -5.53
C TYR A 111 -5.80 -11.06 -6.81
N ILE A 112 -6.85 -11.52 -7.52
CA ILE A 112 -6.69 -12.25 -8.78
C ILE A 112 -6.00 -11.35 -9.82
N ALA A 113 -6.42 -10.09 -9.93
CA ALA A 113 -5.81 -9.12 -10.85
C ALA A 113 -4.33 -8.87 -10.50
N TRP A 114 -3.98 -8.80 -9.21
CA TRP A 114 -2.61 -8.62 -8.78
C TRP A 114 -1.74 -9.82 -9.13
N VAL A 115 -2.12 -11.03 -8.69
CA VAL A 115 -1.32 -12.25 -8.89
C VAL A 115 -1.16 -12.56 -10.39
N SER A 116 -2.27 -12.58 -11.14
CA SER A 116 -2.22 -12.80 -12.59
C SER A 116 -1.43 -11.70 -13.28
N GLY A 117 -1.66 -10.44 -12.91
CA GLY A 117 -0.94 -9.29 -13.43
C GLY A 117 0.56 -9.37 -13.14
N SER A 118 0.99 -9.88 -11.99
CA SER A 118 2.41 -10.08 -11.66
C SER A 118 3.05 -11.12 -12.57
N VAL A 119 2.40 -12.26 -12.80
CA VAL A 119 2.90 -13.28 -13.74
C VAL A 119 3.00 -12.71 -15.16
N VAL A 120 1.93 -12.07 -15.65
CA VAL A 120 1.93 -11.43 -16.98
C VAL A 120 3.01 -10.36 -17.07
N GLY A 121 3.15 -9.53 -16.05
CA GLY A 121 4.17 -8.48 -15.98
C GLY A 121 5.60 -9.02 -16.04
N TYR A 122 5.87 -10.14 -15.37
CA TYR A 122 7.17 -10.81 -15.40
C TYR A 122 7.49 -11.33 -16.81
N LEU A 123 6.53 -12.01 -17.44
CA LEU A 123 6.68 -12.55 -18.79
C LEU A 123 6.92 -11.44 -19.82
N VAL A 124 6.17 -10.34 -19.71
CA VAL A 124 6.36 -9.15 -20.55
C VAL A 124 7.74 -8.53 -20.29
N GLY A 125 8.15 -8.41 -19.02
CA GLY A 125 9.48 -7.92 -18.64
C GLY A 125 10.62 -8.75 -19.22
N ALA A 126 10.42 -10.06 -19.44
CA ALA A 126 11.43 -10.93 -20.04
C ALA A 126 11.66 -10.66 -21.54
N VAL A 127 10.70 -10.05 -22.23
CA VAL A 127 10.75 -9.77 -23.68
C VAL A 127 11.11 -8.30 -23.95
N LEU A 128 10.80 -7.40 -23.02
CA LEU A 128 11.01 -5.96 -23.20
C LEU A 128 12.50 -5.56 -23.16
N PRO A 129 12.91 -4.54 -23.94
CA PRO A 129 14.23 -3.91 -23.79
C PRO A 129 14.41 -3.27 -22.40
N MET A 130 15.64 -3.28 -21.88
CA MET A 130 15.98 -2.76 -20.55
C MET A 130 15.59 -1.28 -20.36
N THR A 131 15.68 -0.49 -21.42
CA THR A 131 15.27 0.93 -21.43
C THR A 131 13.78 1.09 -21.13
N LEU A 132 12.91 0.33 -21.78
CA LEU A 132 11.47 0.34 -21.52
C LEU A 132 11.16 -0.21 -20.13
N GLN A 133 11.85 -1.27 -19.69
CA GLN A 133 11.64 -1.84 -18.35
C GLN A 133 11.89 -0.81 -17.25
N SER A 134 12.94 0.00 -17.41
CA SER A 134 13.33 1.03 -16.44
C SER A 134 12.31 2.18 -16.38
N SER A 135 11.74 2.58 -17.53
CA SER A 135 10.71 3.63 -17.60
C SER A 135 9.37 3.21 -16.97
N LEU A 136 9.06 1.91 -16.97
CA LEU A 136 7.77 1.41 -16.45
C LEU A 136 7.69 1.44 -14.91
N GLY A 137 8.82 1.63 -14.21
CA GLY A 137 8.84 1.85 -12.76
C GLY A 137 8.04 3.09 -12.33
N ILE A 138 7.88 4.09 -13.21
CA ILE A 138 7.09 5.29 -12.93
C ILE A 138 5.60 5.01 -12.72
N GLY A 139 5.11 3.88 -13.24
CA GLY A 139 3.72 3.46 -13.12
C GLY A 139 3.27 3.29 -11.67
N LEU A 140 4.18 2.93 -10.76
CA LEU A 140 3.86 2.80 -9.33
C LEU A 140 3.55 4.16 -8.69
N TYR A 141 4.39 5.17 -8.95
CA TYR A 141 4.15 6.53 -8.47
C TYR A 141 2.85 7.10 -9.05
N ALA A 142 2.60 6.85 -10.34
CA ALA A 142 1.35 7.24 -11.00
C ALA A 142 0.13 6.57 -10.36
N MET A 143 0.22 5.29 -9.95
CA MET A 143 -0.85 4.57 -9.26
C MET A 143 -1.19 5.21 -7.91
N PHE A 144 -0.20 5.46 -7.06
CA PHE A 144 -0.44 6.11 -5.76
C PHE A 144 -0.99 7.53 -5.93
N ALA A 145 -0.48 8.30 -6.89
CA ALA A 145 -1.02 9.61 -7.22
C ALA A 145 -2.49 9.52 -7.69
N ALA A 146 -2.83 8.53 -8.53
CA ALA A 146 -4.19 8.32 -8.99
C ALA A 146 -5.15 7.89 -7.88
N ILE A 147 -4.69 7.11 -6.90
CA ILE A 147 -5.48 6.72 -5.72
C ILE A 147 -5.70 7.90 -4.77
N LEU A 148 -4.68 8.75 -4.60
CA LEU A 148 -4.76 9.94 -3.75
C LEU A 148 -5.66 11.04 -4.34
N THR A 149 -5.67 11.18 -5.67
CA THR A 149 -6.35 12.27 -6.38
C THR A 149 -7.85 12.41 -6.03
N PRO A 150 -8.67 11.35 -6.03
CA PRO A 150 -10.07 11.43 -5.61
C PRO A 150 -10.26 11.89 -4.17
N GLU A 151 -9.35 11.54 -3.26
CA GLU A 151 -9.45 11.91 -1.84
C GLU A 151 -9.13 13.39 -1.62
N ILE A 152 -8.03 13.90 -2.19
CA ILE A 152 -7.65 15.32 -2.08
C ILE A 152 -8.67 16.26 -2.73
N ARG A 153 -9.46 15.76 -3.70
CA ARG A 153 -10.53 16.54 -4.34
C ARG A 153 -11.78 16.70 -3.47
N LYS A 154 -11.92 15.95 -2.37
CA LYS A 154 -13.09 16.04 -1.47
C LYS A 154 -13.00 17.22 -0.50
N SER A 155 -11.81 17.54 0.00
CA SER A 155 -11.60 18.62 0.97
C SER A 155 -10.17 19.17 0.87
N LEU A 156 -10.06 20.50 1.02
CA LEU A 156 -8.76 21.17 1.13
C LEU A 156 -7.96 20.68 2.34
N ASN A 157 -8.63 20.25 3.42
CA ASN A 157 -7.95 19.71 4.60
C ASN A 157 -7.22 18.40 4.27
N VAL A 158 -7.80 17.54 3.42
CA VAL A 158 -7.15 16.29 2.99
C VAL A 158 -5.90 16.60 2.15
N LEU A 159 -5.95 17.64 1.30
CA LEU A 159 -4.79 18.10 0.56
C LEU A 159 -3.68 18.63 1.50
N ILE A 160 -4.03 19.50 2.45
CA ILE A 160 -3.10 20.05 3.44
C ILE A 160 -2.47 18.92 4.26
N LEU A 161 -3.26 17.97 4.76
CA LEU A 161 -2.77 16.82 5.50
C LEU A 161 -1.84 15.94 4.68
N SER A 162 -2.13 15.74 3.39
CA SER A 162 -1.26 14.98 2.49
C SER A 162 0.10 15.67 2.30
N ILE A 163 0.10 16.99 2.13
CA ILE A 163 1.33 17.80 2.03
C ILE A 163 2.12 17.75 3.32
N ILE A 164 1.46 17.95 4.47
CA ILE A 164 2.10 17.88 5.80
C ILE A 164 2.72 16.49 6.02
N SER A 165 1.99 15.41 5.69
CA SER A 165 2.50 14.04 5.82
C SER A 165 3.76 13.82 4.97
N GLY A 166 3.77 14.34 3.73
CA GLY A 166 4.94 14.28 2.85
C GLY A 166 6.12 15.08 3.38
N LEU A 167 5.89 16.26 3.96
CA LEU A 167 6.93 17.08 4.58
C LEU A 167 7.51 16.43 5.84
N ILE A 168 6.67 15.84 6.69
CA ILE A 168 7.10 15.09 7.88
C ILE A 168 8.00 13.92 7.48
N TYR A 169 7.57 13.13 6.48
CA TYR A 169 8.39 12.03 5.96
C TYR A 169 9.73 12.54 5.44
N PHE A 170 9.70 13.60 4.63
CA PHE A 170 10.91 14.19 4.06
C PHE A 170 11.89 14.64 5.15
N ILE A 171 11.41 15.30 6.21
CA ILE A 171 12.25 15.73 7.34
C ILE A 171 12.85 14.52 8.06
N ILE A 172 12.03 13.53 8.42
CA ILE A 172 12.50 12.32 9.13
C ILE A 172 13.57 11.59 8.31
N TYR A 173 13.31 11.41 7.02
CA TYR A 173 14.21 10.74 6.09
C TYR A 173 15.51 11.52 5.90
N TYR A 174 15.43 12.83 5.62
CA TYR A 174 16.60 13.66 5.34
C TYR A 174 17.56 13.76 6.54
N PHE A 175 17.01 13.96 7.74
CA PHE A 175 17.80 14.07 8.96
C PHE A 175 18.16 12.71 9.60
N HIS A 176 17.76 11.60 8.98
CA HIS A 176 18.02 10.24 9.47
C HIS A 176 17.59 10.06 10.94
N LEU A 177 16.45 10.67 11.31
CA LEU A 177 15.97 10.69 12.70
C LEU A 177 15.57 9.30 13.21
N LEU A 178 15.22 8.40 12.29
CA LEU A 178 14.79 7.04 12.58
C LEU A 178 15.53 6.04 11.68
N PRO A 179 15.72 4.78 12.13
CA PRO A 179 16.21 3.70 11.29
C PRO A 179 15.29 3.43 10.09
N SER A 180 15.83 2.80 9.06
CA SER A 180 15.06 2.45 7.85
C SER A 180 13.81 1.62 8.17
N GLY A 181 12.66 2.02 7.62
CA GLY A 181 11.35 1.40 7.85
C GLY A 181 10.61 1.96 9.06
N TRP A 182 11.30 2.50 10.07
CA TRP A 182 10.68 3.21 11.19
C TRP A 182 10.28 4.63 10.83
N ASP A 183 10.99 5.24 9.88
CA ASP A 183 10.67 6.53 9.28
C ASP A 183 9.21 6.61 8.79
N LEU A 184 8.74 5.58 8.08
CA LEU A 184 7.37 5.54 7.60
C LEU A 184 6.34 5.34 8.74
N ILE A 185 6.60 4.45 9.69
CA ILE A 185 5.70 4.25 10.84
C ILE A 185 5.59 5.54 11.66
N GLY A 186 6.73 6.16 11.97
CA GLY A 186 6.79 7.42 12.69
C GLY A 186 6.00 8.50 11.96
N THR A 187 6.16 8.60 10.65
CA THR A 187 5.38 9.50 9.81
C THR A 187 3.87 9.22 9.91
N ILE A 188 3.43 7.96 9.78
CA ILE A 188 2.01 7.60 9.84
C ILE A 188 1.40 7.98 11.19
N ILE A 189 2.10 7.71 12.30
CA ILE A 189 1.62 8.01 13.65
C ILE A 189 1.51 9.53 13.84
N LEU A 190 2.56 10.28 13.51
CA LEU A 190 2.57 11.75 13.63
C LEU A 190 1.50 12.40 12.75
N SER A 191 1.40 11.96 11.50
CA SER A 191 0.43 12.49 10.53
C SER A 191 -1.01 12.17 10.94
N SER A 192 -1.26 10.96 11.47
CA SER A 192 -2.59 10.60 11.99
C SER A 192 -2.95 11.42 13.22
N GLY A 193 -1.98 11.70 14.10
CA GLY A 193 -2.18 12.57 15.27
C GLY A 193 -2.52 14.01 14.87
N ILE A 194 -1.82 14.57 13.89
CA ILE A 194 -2.12 15.90 13.33
C ILE A 194 -3.49 15.90 12.63
N GLY A 195 -3.81 14.83 11.90
CA GLY A 195 -5.11 14.64 11.26
C GLY A 195 -6.28 14.74 12.22
N LEU A 196 -6.14 14.20 13.44
CA LEU A 196 -7.15 14.32 14.49
C LEU A 196 -7.36 15.77 14.95
N MET A 197 -6.33 16.61 14.92
CA MET A 197 -6.47 18.02 15.30
C MET A 197 -7.12 18.84 14.18
N VAL A 198 -6.70 18.62 12.94
CA VAL A 198 -7.17 19.39 11.78
C VAL A 198 -8.60 19.02 11.35
N LEU A 199 -8.99 17.73 11.45
CA LEU A 199 -10.32 17.28 11.04
C LEU A 199 -11.38 17.44 12.14
N LYS A 200 -10.98 17.53 13.41
CA LYS A 200 -11.91 17.75 14.53
C LYS A 200 -12.60 19.12 14.44
N ASP A 201 -11.93 20.10 13.84
CA ASP A 201 -12.52 21.44 13.60
C ASP A 201 -13.65 21.43 12.55
N GLU A 202 -13.79 20.38 11.72
CA GLU A 202 -14.91 20.25 10.77
C GLU A 202 -16.14 19.56 11.38
N GLU A 203 -15.97 18.66 12.36
CA GLU A 203 -17.11 17.98 13.02
C GLU A 203 -17.87 18.89 14.01
N GLU A 204 -17.24 19.96 14.53
CA GLU A 204 -17.94 20.95 15.38
C GLU A 204 -18.79 21.97 14.59
N VAL A 205 -18.74 21.95 13.25
CA VAL A 205 -19.43 22.93 12.38
C VAL A 205 -20.64 22.33 11.63
N ILE A 206 -20.99 21.05 11.87
CA ILE A 206 -22.13 20.37 11.22
C ILE A 206 -23.26 20.07 12.21
#